data_AF-A0A915MFH4-F1
#
_entry.id   AF-A0A915MFH4-F1
#
_cell.length_a   1.000
_cell.length_b   1.000
_cell.length_c   1.000
_cell.angle_alpha   90.00
_cell.angle_beta   90.00
_cell.angle_gamma   90.00
#
_symmetry.space_group_name_H-M   'P 1'
#
loop_
_entity.id
_entity.type
_entity.pdbx_description
1 polymer ?
#
loop_
_entity_poly.entity_id
_entity_poly.type
_entity_poly.pdbx_seq_one_letter_code
_entity_poly.pdbx_strand_id
1 'polypeptide(L)'
;MDLLHPPLQPLQIHPNMNSVEEHFKNFSRRAQRICHENERSNLLALMRLVLNSLLDDQIRGTRILDLVESQVISDFFIIFEKCLWHGFKVPASSLIGRRKLPETEMWEFVGIASKSNKEMEDLYNSLGGMSTLRSVLSKYRGFWRLSLMQKRLAEYLLCLYECPKKDQFYEPWALIRSESCSFLCGAFLSLNVFDSNLLVEEDALLEQINSFDLTPYIRLPTLPGHFPETFDNDKECSITTEEEYTDLRTILDQKQYLEERNRQL
;
A
#
# COMPACT_ATOMS: atom_id res chain seq x y z
N MET A 1 51.39 -48.45 -50.44
CA MET A 1 50.30 -47.73 -51.11
C MET A 1 49.47 -47.11 -50.02
N ASP A 2 49.71 -45.83 -49.76
CA ASP A 2 49.21 -45.08 -48.61
C ASP A 2 47.69 -44.87 -48.68
N LEU A 3 47.02 -45.19 -47.58
CA LEU A 3 45.62 -44.89 -47.32
C LEU A 3 45.49 -43.42 -46.88
N LEU A 4 45.22 -42.52 -47.82
CA LEU A 4 44.86 -41.13 -47.50
C LEU A 4 43.37 -41.04 -47.13
N HIS A 5 43.09 -40.87 -45.84
CA HIS A 5 41.78 -40.41 -45.36
C HIS A 5 41.52 -38.95 -45.82
N PRO A 6 40.28 -38.59 -46.18
CA PRO A 6 39.95 -37.20 -46.48
C PRO A 6 39.99 -36.33 -45.21
N PRO A 7 40.35 -35.03 -45.32
CA PRO A 7 40.43 -34.15 -44.16
C PRO A 7 39.03 -33.90 -43.57
N LEU A 8 38.92 -34.00 -42.25
CA LEU A 8 37.70 -33.63 -41.52
C LEU A 8 37.42 -32.14 -41.73
N GLN A 9 36.25 -31.81 -42.28
CA GLN A 9 35.81 -30.42 -42.36
C GLN A 9 35.58 -29.87 -40.94
N PRO A 10 36.04 -28.64 -40.64
CA PRO A 10 35.78 -28.03 -39.35
C PRO A 10 34.28 -27.81 -39.16
N LEU A 11 33.73 -28.25 -38.03
CA LEU A 11 32.37 -27.91 -37.62
C LEU A 11 32.27 -26.38 -37.49
N GLN A 12 31.60 -25.74 -38.45
CA GLN A 12 31.21 -24.34 -38.31
C GLN A 12 30.06 -24.23 -37.31
N ILE A 13 30.41 -24.10 -36.02
CA ILE A 13 29.46 -23.65 -35.01
C ILE A 13 29.35 -22.14 -35.17
N HIS A 14 28.38 -21.67 -35.95
CA HIS A 14 27.99 -20.27 -35.91
C HIS A 14 27.22 -20.05 -34.59
N PRO A 15 27.77 -19.33 -33.59
CA PRO A 15 27.00 -19.00 -32.41
C PRO A 15 25.81 -18.17 -32.85
N ASN A 16 24.59 -18.70 -32.68
CA ASN A 16 23.38 -18.00 -33.04
C ASN A 16 23.15 -16.86 -32.04
N MET A 17 23.80 -15.71 -32.27
CA MET A 17 23.78 -14.55 -31.37
C MET A 17 22.34 -14.05 -31.12
N ASN A 18 21.42 -14.29 -32.06
CA ASN A 18 20.00 -13.98 -31.91
C ASN A 18 19.37 -14.77 -30.75
N SER A 19 19.80 -16.02 -30.51
CA SER A 19 19.29 -16.87 -29.41
C SER A 19 19.77 -16.40 -28.03
N VAL A 20 20.99 -15.86 -27.94
CA VAL A 20 21.54 -15.35 -26.67
C VAL A 20 20.88 -14.02 -26.32
N GLU A 21 20.71 -13.12 -27.30
CA GLU A 21 20.02 -11.84 -27.10
C GLU A 21 18.55 -12.03 -26.74
N GLU A 22 17.87 -12.99 -27.36
CA GLU A 22 16.50 -13.35 -27.02
C GLU A 22 16.40 -13.94 -25.60
N HIS A 23 17.34 -14.80 -25.21
CA HIS A 23 17.40 -15.33 -23.85
C HIS A 23 17.60 -14.21 -22.81
N PHE A 24 18.50 -13.25 -23.07
CA PHE A 24 18.71 -12.10 -22.19
C PHE A 24 17.47 -11.20 -22.10
N LYS A 25 16.81 -10.92 -23.22
CA LYS A 25 15.54 -10.17 -23.25
C LYS A 25 14.46 -10.90 -22.44
N ASN A 26 14.36 -12.22 -22.55
CA ASN A 26 13.40 -13.03 -21.80
C ASN A 26 13.70 -13.05 -20.31
N PHE A 27 14.97 -13.18 -19.92
CA PHE A 27 15.40 -13.08 -18.53
C PHE A 27 15.07 -11.70 -17.94
N SER A 28 15.41 -10.61 -18.65
CA SER A 28 15.11 -9.24 -18.23
C SER A 28 13.61 -9.01 -18.04
N ARG A 29 12.77 -9.46 -18.99
CA ARG A 29 11.30 -9.37 -18.88
C ARG A 29 10.76 -10.18 -17.71
N ARG A 30 11.37 -11.33 -17.39
CA ARG A 30 10.98 -12.15 -16.23
C ARG A 30 11.34 -11.44 -14.93
N ALA A 31 12.55 -10.89 -14.82
CA ALA A 31 12.99 -10.14 -13.65
C ALA A 31 12.11 -8.92 -13.39
N GLN A 32 11.76 -8.16 -14.44
CA GLN A 32 10.83 -7.02 -14.33
C GLN A 32 9.45 -7.44 -13.83
N ARG A 33 8.88 -8.53 -14.37
CA ARG A 33 7.59 -9.05 -13.90
C ARG A 33 7.61 -9.40 -12.41
N ILE A 34 8.65 -10.13 -11.97
CA ILE A 34 8.82 -10.48 -10.55
C ILE A 34 8.93 -9.22 -9.68
N CYS A 35 9.66 -8.21 -10.15
CA CYS A 35 9.78 -6.93 -9.44
C CYS A 35 8.41 -6.25 -9.25
N HIS A 36 7.63 -6.11 -10.33
CA HIS A 36 6.31 -5.48 -10.26
C HIS A 36 5.31 -6.29 -9.41
N GLU A 37 5.36 -7.62 -9.49
CA GLU A 37 4.52 -8.52 -8.67
C GLU A 37 4.88 -8.42 -7.18
N ASN A 38 6.17 -8.32 -6.85
CA ASN A 38 6.64 -8.12 -5.49
C ASN A 38 6.25 -6.74 -4.95
N GLU A 39 6.40 -5.68 -5.74
CA GLU A 39 5.99 -4.33 -5.35
C GLU A 39 4.49 -4.27 -5.02
N ARG A 40 3.65 -4.84 -5.89
CA ARG A 40 2.20 -4.95 -5.65
C ARG A 40 1.89 -5.75 -4.38
N SER A 41 2.53 -6.89 -4.19
CA SER A 41 2.34 -7.74 -3.00
C SER A 41 2.73 -7.00 -1.72
N ASN A 42 3.84 -6.25 -1.76
CA ASN A 42 4.30 -5.44 -0.64
C ASN A 42 3.31 -4.32 -0.32
N LEU A 43 2.83 -3.57 -1.32
CA LEU A 43 1.83 -2.52 -1.10
C LEU A 43 0.54 -3.08 -0.49
N LEU A 44 0.08 -4.24 -0.95
CA LEU A 44 -1.09 -4.91 -0.37
C LEU A 44 -0.85 -5.36 1.09
N ALA A 45 0.35 -5.85 1.40
CA ALA A 45 0.72 -6.23 2.76
C ALA A 45 0.76 -5.00 3.68
N LEU A 46 1.40 -3.91 3.25
CA LEU A 46 1.41 -2.64 3.97
C LEU A 46 0.00 -2.11 4.17
N MET A 47 -0.83 -2.13 3.13
CA MET A 47 -2.20 -1.64 3.22
C MET A 47 -3.01 -2.43 4.24
N ARG A 48 -2.85 -3.77 4.27
CA ARG A 48 -3.49 -4.64 5.26
C ARG A 48 -3.00 -4.36 6.68
N LEU A 49 -1.69 -4.19 6.87
CA LEU A 49 -1.11 -3.89 8.19
C LEU A 49 -1.68 -2.59 8.76
N VAL A 50 -1.67 -1.52 7.96
CA VAL A 50 -2.17 -0.21 8.39
C VAL A 50 -3.68 -0.23 8.58
N LEU A 51 -4.44 -0.87 7.68
CA LEU A 51 -5.89 -1.02 7.82
C LEU A 51 -6.28 -1.76 9.10
N ASN A 52 -5.58 -2.85 9.43
CA ASN A 52 -5.85 -3.60 10.65
C ASN A 52 -5.52 -2.77 11.90
N SER A 53 -4.38 -2.06 11.91
CA SER A 53 -4.05 -1.14 13.01
C SER A 53 -5.13 -0.07 13.19
N LEU A 54 -5.62 0.46 12.07
CA LEU A 54 -6.64 1.50 12.05
C LEU A 54 -8.00 0.99 12.58
N LEU A 55 -8.40 -0.22 12.20
CA LEU A 55 -9.61 -0.89 12.69
C LEU A 55 -9.51 -1.20 14.18
N ASP A 56 -8.38 -1.74 14.61
CA ASP A 56 -8.15 -2.07 15.99
C ASP A 56 -8.22 -0.83 16.90
N ASP A 57 -7.69 0.32 16.44
CA ASP A 57 -7.76 1.58 17.18
C ASP A 57 -9.19 2.10 17.32
N GLN A 58 -10.04 1.92 16.31
CA GLN A 58 -11.47 2.25 16.42
C GLN A 58 -12.25 1.31 17.33
N ILE A 59 -11.94 0.01 17.31
CA ILE A 59 -12.59 -0.95 18.21
C ILE A 59 -12.24 -0.63 19.67
N ARG A 60 -10.99 -0.21 19.93
CA ARG A 60 -10.51 0.16 21.26
C ARG A 60 -11.00 1.54 21.72
N GLY A 61 -11.28 2.46 20.79
CA GLY A 61 -11.61 3.85 21.08
C GLY A 61 -13.09 4.19 20.88
N THR A 62 -13.76 4.73 21.91
CA THR A 62 -15.10 5.33 21.78
C THR A 62 -15.08 6.75 21.18
N ARG A 63 -14.04 7.14 20.45
CA ARG A 63 -13.85 8.53 19.98
C ARG A 63 -13.87 8.60 18.46
N ILE A 64 -14.64 9.56 17.98
CA ILE A 64 -14.46 10.19 16.66
C ILE A 64 -12.95 10.39 16.47
N LEU A 65 -12.42 10.07 15.28
CA LEU A 65 -11.03 10.42 14.94
C LEU A 65 -10.94 11.95 14.93
N ASP A 66 -10.67 12.53 16.10
CA ASP A 66 -10.87 13.96 16.36
C ASP A 66 -9.54 14.72 16.40
N LEU A 67 -9.53 15.82 15.63
CA LEU A 67 -8.71 17.03 15.68
C LEU A 67 -7.19 16.95 15.49
N VAL A 68 -6.53 15.82 15.75
CA VAL A 68 -5.13 15.59 15.35
C VAL A 68 -5.09 14.29 14.58
N GLU A 69 -4.74 14.35 13.31
CA GLU A 69 -4.63 13.17 12.44
C GLU A 69 -3.75 12.13 13.16
N SER A 70 -4.37 11.02 13.59
CA SER A 70 -3.60 9.92 14.17
C SER A 70 -2.53 9.50 13.15
N GLN A 71 -1.32 9.20 13.62
CA GLN A 71 -0.25 8.72 12.75
C GLN A 71 -0.74 7.56 11.86
N VAL A 72 -1.60 6.69 12.40
CA VAL A 72 -2.18 5.55 11.68
C VAL A 72 -3.09 5.97 10.52
N ILE A 73 -3.84 7.08 10.67
CA ILE A 73 -4.66 7.65 9.58
C ILE A 73 -3.76 8.26 8.51
N SER A 74 -2.73 9.00 8.91
CA SER A 74 -1.76 9.58 7.97
C SER A 74 -1.08 8.48 7.16
N ASP A 75 -0.60 7.44 7.84
CA ASP A 75 0.00 6.25 7.26
C ASP A 75 -0.97 5.52 6.32
N PHE A 76 -2.26 5.45 6.67
CA PHE A 76 -3.30 4.89 5.81
C PHE A 76 -3.36 5.64 4.48
N PHE A 77 -3.45 6.97 4.51
CA PHE A 77 -3.49 7.77 3.29
C PHE A 77 -2.18 7.72 2.51
N ILE A 78 -1.02 7.64 3.17
CA ILE A 78 0.28 7.50 2.50
C ILE A 78 0.35 6.16 1.74
N ILE A 79 0.00 5.05 2.38
CA ILE A 79 0.02 3.73 1.73
C ILE A 79 -1.07 3.61 0.67
N PHE A 80 -2.26 4.15 0.93
CA PHE A 80 -3.34 4.19 -0.04
C PHE A 80 -2.94 5.00 -1.28
N GLU A 81 -2.35 6.19 -1.11
CA GLU A 81 -1.79 6.99 -2.20
C GLU A 81 -0.77 6.19 -3.01
N LYS A 82 0.15 5.47 -2.36
CA LYS A 82 1.11 4.58 -3.06
C LYS A 82 0.41 3.47 -3.86
N CYS A 83 -0.66 2.87 -3.32
CA CYS A 83 -1.45 1.88 -4.04
C CYS A 83 -2.10 2.48 -5.30
N LEU A 84 -2.61 3.71 -5.21
CA LEU A 84 -3.21 4.42 -6.33
C LEU A 84 -2.17 4.80 -7.39
N TRP A 85 -0.93 5.13 -7.01
CA TRP A 85 0.15 5.44 -7.95
C TRP A 85 0.83 4.21 -8.56
N HIS A 86 0.64 3.02 -7.99
CA HIS A 86 1.31 1.80 -8.44
C HIS A 86 0.93 1.43 -9.88
N GLY A 87 1.91 1.56 -10.79
CA GLY A 87 1.75 1.34 -12.22
C GLY A 87 0.97 2.44 -12.94
N PHE A 88 0.80 3.62 -12.34
CA PHE A 88 0.28 4.78 -13.06
C PHE A 88 1.28 5.23 -14.12
N LYS A 89 0.79 5.47 -15.34
CA LYS A 89 1.62 5.89 -16.46
C LYS A 89 2.02 7.34 -16.26
N VAL A 90 3.32 7.59 -16.17
CA VAL A 90 3.83 8.95 -16.28
C VAL A 90 3.69 9.36 -17.75
N PRO A 91 3.03 10.49 -18.07
CA PRO A 91 2.86 10.91 -19.44
C PRO A 91 4.23 11.01 -20.13
N ALA A 92 4.43 10.20 -21.17
CA ALA A 92 5.59 10.35 -22.05
C ALA A 92 5.56 11.80 -22.56
N SER A 93 6.69 12.49 -22.46
CA SER A 93 6.82 13.90 -22.81
C SER A 93 6.02 14.23 -24.06
N SER A 94 4.90 14.95 -23.90
CA SER A 94 4.16 15.47 -25.03
C SER A 94 5.17 16.22 -25.90
N LEU A 95 5.35 15.78 -27.14
CA LEU A 95 6.27 16.35 -28.13
C LEU A 95 5.97 17.84 -28.42
N ILE A 96 4.94 18.40 -27.77
CA ILE A 96 4.49 19.79 -27.82
C ILE A 96 4.65 20.41 -26.41
N GLY A 97 5.90 20.54 -25.95
CA GLY A 97 6.38 21.60 -25.05
C GLY A 97 5.76 21.82 -23.65
N ARG A 98 4.68 21.14 -23.25
CA ARG A 98 4.09 21.24 -21.90
C ARG A 98 4.01 19.85 -21.30
N ARG A 99 4.90 19.57 -20.33
CA ARG A 99 4.78 18.41 -19.45
C ARG A 99 3.54 18.62 -18.59
N LYS A 100 2.46 17.87 -18.83
CA LYS A 100 1.40 17.72 -17.82
C LYS A 100 2.03 17.09 -16.58
N LEU A 101 1.71 17.62 -15.40
CA LEU A 101 2.19 17.05 -14.15
C LEU A 101 1.45 15.72 -13.90
N PRO A 102 2.10 14.70 -13.33
CA PRO A 102 1.46 13.43 -13.03
C PRO A 102 0.18 13.60 -12.20
N GLU A 103 0.15 14.51 -11.22
CA GLU A 103 -1.07 14.75 -10.42
C GLU A 103 -2.24 15.29 -11.25
N THR A 104 -1.96 16.04 -12.33
CA THR A 104 -3.01 16.51 -13.24
C THR A 104 -3.64 15.37 -14.01
N GLU A 105 -2.84 14.39 -14.44
CA GLU A 105 -3.39 13.21 -15.13
C GLU A 105 -4.12 12.27 -14.18
N MET A 106 -3.62 12.10 -12.95
CA MET A 106 -4.32 11.32 -11.94
C MET A 106 -5.67 11.95 -11.59
N TRP A 107 -5.71 13.28 -11.43
CA TRP A 107 -6.96 14.02 -11.21
C TRP A 107 -7.93 13.90 -12.40
N GLU A 108 -7.42 13.95 -13.63
CA GLU A 108 -8.21 13.71 -14.85
C GLU A 108 -8.81 12.30 -14.86
N PHE A 109 -8.05 11.27 -14.45
CA PHE A 109 -8.56 9.91 -14.31
C PHE A 109 -9.66 9.81 -13.25
N VAL A 110 -9.46 10.42 -12.07
CA VAL A 110 -10.49 10.47 -11.01
C VAL A 110 -11.77 11.13 -11.55
N GLY A 111 -11.66 12.23 -12.30
CA GLY A 111 -12.80 12.90 -12.93
C GLY A 111 -13.49 12.11 -14.05
N ILE A 112 -12.80 11.17 -14.69
CA ILE A 112 -13.41 10.24 -15.65
C ILE A 112 -14.16 9.14 -14.91
N ALA A 113 -13.54 8.56 -13.88
CA ALA A 113 -14.12 7.49 -13.08
C ALA A 113 -15.32 7.98 -12.25
N SER A 114 -15.32 9.23 -11.78
CA SER A 114 -16.41 9.79 -10.97
C SER A 114 -17.75 9.81 -11.70
N LYS A 115 -17.76 9.86 -13.04
CA LYS A 115 -19.01 9.89 -13.84
C LYS A 115 -19.90 8.65 -13.70
N SER A 116 -19.38 7.54 -13.16
CA SER A 116 -20.20 6.36 -12.87
C SER A 116 -20.99 6.48 -11.57
N ASN A 117 -20.70 7.49 -10.72
CA ASN A 117 -21.29 7.66 -9.41
C ASN A 117 -21.58 9.15 -9.14
N LYS A 118 -22.85 9.49 -9.00
CA LYS A 118 -23.28 10.90 -8.93
C LYS A 118 -22.62 11.65 -7.78
N GLU A 119 -22.49 11.01 -6.62
CA GLU A 119 -21.97 11.66 -5.43
C GLU A 119 -20.44 11.80 -5.46
N MET A 120 -19.76 10.84 -6.09
CA MET A 120 -18.34 10.97 -6.43
C MET A 120 -18.12 12.15 -7.39
N GLU A 121 -18.99 12.31 -8.39
CA GLU A 121 -18.96 13.43 -9.35
C GLU A 121 -19.23 14.77 -8.66
N ASP A 122 -20.23 14.84 -7.77
CA ASP A 122 -20.55 16.03 -6.99
C ASP A 122 -19.34 16.43 -6.10
N LEU A 123 -18.69 15.49 -5.44
CA LEU A 123 -17.47 15.74 -4.65
C LEU A 123 -16.31 16.23 -5.52
N TYR A 124 -16.07 15.57 -6.66
CA TYR A 124 -15.02 15.96 -7.62
C TYR A 124 -15.23 17.40 -8.12
N ASN A 125 -16.46 17.74 -8.51
CA ASN A 125 -16.81 19.08 -8.99
C ASN A 125 -16.69 20.14 -7.88
N SER A 126 -17.11 19.80 -6.65
CA SER A 126 -16.98 20.66 -5.48
C SER A 126 -15.50 21.03 -5.24
N LEU A 127 -14.61 20.04 -5.14
CA LEU A 127 -13.17 20.26 -4.97
C LEU A 127 -12.52 20.96 -6.18
N GLY A 128 -13.02 20.68 -7.38
CA GLY A 128 -12.61 21.37 -8.61
C GLY A 128 -12.84 22.88 -8.52
N GLY A 129 -13.98 23.31 -7.97
CA GLY A 129 -14.38 24.71 -7.79
C GLY A 129 -13.86 25.39 -6.51
N MET A 130 -13.31 24.63 -5.55
CA MET A 130 -12.77 25.20 -4.32
C MET A 130 -11.54 26.08 -4.59
N SER A 131 -11.63 27.35 -4.19
CA SER A 131 -10.51 28.31 -4.28
C SER A 131 -9.50 28.16 -3.16
N THR A 132 -9.87 27.49 -2.06
CA THR A 132 -9.00 27.23 -0.90
C THR A 132 -7.95 26.16 -1.18
N LEU A 133 -8.22 25.21 -2.08
CA LEU A 133 -7.27 24.20 -2.54
C LEU A 133 -6.77 24.60 -3.93
N ARG A 134 -5.60 25.24 -4.02
CA ARG A 134 -5.09 25.77 -5.29
C ARG A 134 -4.40 24.68 -6.11
N SER A 135 -3.61 23.83 -5.47
CA SER A 135 -2.88 22.75 -6.15
C SER A 135 -3.77 21.54 -6.48
N VAL A 136 -3.47 20.86 -7.60
CA VAL A 136 -4.18 19.63 -7.97
C VAL A 136 -3.89 18.50 -6.98
N LEU A 137 -2.67 18.44 -6.43
CA LEU A 137 -2.31 17.45 -5.42
C LEU A 137 -3.14 17.63 -4.14
N SER A 138 -3.35 18.87 -3.69
CA SER A 138 -4.21 19.17 -2.53
C SER A 138 -5.66 18.78 -2.81
N LYS A 139 -6.19 19.07 -4.01
CA LYS A 139 -7.54 18.61 -4.41
C LYS A 139 -7.65 17.09 -4.40
N TYR A 140 -6.66 16.41 -4.94
CA TYR A 140 -6.58 14.94 -4.97
C TYR A 140 -6.52 14.34 -3.57
N ARG A 141 -5.65 14.85 -2.68
CA ARG A 141 -5.55 14.37 -1.29
C ARG A 141 -6.80 14.70 -0.48
N GLY A 142 -7.36 15.90 -0.66
CA GLY A 142 -8.61 16.33 -0.05
C GLY A 142 -9.79 15.46 -0.47
N PHE A 143 -9.85 15.06 -1.75
CA PHE A 143 -10.85 14.13 -2.28
C PHE A 143 -10.90 12.85 -1.47
N TRP A 144 -9.76 12.18 -1.26
CA TRP A 144 -9.73 10.92 -0.52
C TRP A 144 -10.05 11.07 0.97
N ARG A 145 -9.58 12.15 1.61
CA ARG A 145 -9.94 12.46 2.99
C ARG A 145 -11.45 12.67 3.14
N LEU A 146 -12.05 13.48 2.27
CA LEU A 146 -13.49 13.71 2.26
C LEU A 146 -14.29 12.45 1.92
N SER A 147 -13.77 11.58 1.05
CA SER A 147 -14.40 10.30 0.70
C SER A 147 -14.49 9.37 1.91
N LEU A 148 -13.46 9.35 2.77
CA LEU A 148 -13.48 8.62 4.04
C LEU A 148 -14.50 9.23 5.00
N MET A 149 -14.48 10.56 5.16
CA MET A 149 -15.45 11.27 6.02
C MET A 149 -16.91 11.07 5.58
N GLN A 150 -17.15 10.94 4.26
CA GLN A 150 -18.45 10.62 3.69
C GLN A 150 -18.84 9.14 3.82
N LYS A 151 -17.94 8.27 4.32
CA LYS A 151 -18.10 6.81 4.41
C LYS A 151 -18.30 6.15 3.04
N ARG A 152 -17.62 6.67 2.00
CA ARG A 152 -17.74 6.22 0.61
C ARG A 152 -16.42 5.90 -0.07
N LEU A 153 -15.33 5.85 0.69
CA LEU A 153 -14.00 5.58 0.16
C LEU A 153 -13.92 4.26 -0.63
N ALA A 154 -14.52 3.18 -0.10
CA ALA A 154 -14.57 1.88 -0.77
C ALA A 154 -15.33 1.91 -2.10
N GLU A 155 -16.47 2.62 -2.12
CA GLU A 155 -17.31 2.77 -3.30
C GLU A 155 -16.61 3.57 -4.40
N TYR A 156 -15.93 4.66 -4.03
CA TYR A 156 -15.20 5.47 -5.00
C TYR A 156 -13.94 4.77 -5.53
N LEU A 157 -13.26 3.96 -4.70
CA LEU A 157 -12.18 3.08 -5.17
C LEU A 157 -12.71 2.04 -6.18
N LEU A 158 -13.90 1.49 -5.93
CA LEU A 158 -14.55 0.58 -6.86
C LEU A 158 -14.84 1.26 -8.22
N CYS A 159 -15.27 2.53 -8.23
CA CYS A 159 -15.42 3.29 -9.47
C CYS A 159 -14.11 3.41 -10.26
N LEU A 160 -12.96 3.59 -9.59
CA LEU A 160 -11.66 3.57 -10.26
C LEU A 160 -11.34 2.19 -10.85
N TYR A 161 -11.58 1.13 -10.08
CA TYR A 161 -11.34 -0.27 -10.50
C TYR A 161 -12.22 -0.66 -11.69
N GLU A 162 -13.49 -0.28 -11.69
CA GLU A 162 -14.45 -0.62 -12.75
C GLU A 162 -14.36 0.32 -13.97
N CYS A 163 -13.64 1.45 -13.85
CA CYS A 163 -13.50 2.42 -14.93
C CYS A 163 -13.01 1.75 -16.23
N PRO A 164 -13.78 1.83 -17.35
CA PRO A 164 -13.41 1.23 -18.63
C PRO A 164 -12.13 1.83 -19.22
N LYS A 165 -11.80 3.08 -18.85
CA LYS A 165 -10.64 3.81 -19.37
C LYS A 165 -9.37 3.65 -18.53
N LYS A 166 -9.39 2.86 -17.44
CA LYS A 166 -8.21 2.66 -16.57
C LYS A 166 -6.96 2.19 -17.33
N ASP A 167 -7.14 1.43 -18.41
CA ASP A 167 -6.04 0.93 -19.25
C ASP A 167 -5.24 2.03 -19.95
N GLN A 168 -5.84 3.22 -20.14
CA GLN A 168 -5.18 4.39 -20.72
C GLN A 168 -4.21 5.03 -19.73
N PHE A 169 -4.52 4.95 -18.43
CA PHE A 169 -3.78 5.61 -17.34
C PHE A 169 -2.85 4.66 -16.58
N TYR A 170 -3.13 3.35 -16.59
CA TYR A 170 -2.37 2.36 -15.81
C TYR A 170 -1.71 1.29 -16.68
N GLU A 171 -0.50 0.91 -16.30
CA GLU A 171 0.22 -0.23 -16.85
C GLU A 171 -0.48 -1.56 -16.51
N PRO A 172 -0.35 -2.62 -17.33
CA PRO A 172 -1.04 -3.90 -17.09
C PRO A 172 -0.75 -4.57 -15.74
N TRP A 173 0.40 -4.26 -15.14
CA TRP A 173 0.82 -4.78 -13.84
C TRP A 173 0.38 -3.91 -12.66
N ALA A 174 -0.28 -2.78 -12.93
CA ALA A 174 -0.77 -1.84 -11.92
C ALA A 174 -1.72 -2.51 -10.92
N LEU A 175 -1.78 -1.93 -9.71
CA LEU A 175 -2.61 -2.49 -8.64
C LEU A 175 -4.09 -2.30 -8.97
N ILE A 176 -4.49 -1.13 -9.45
CA ILE A 176 -5.87 -0.80 -9.87
C ILE A 176 -6.38 -1.70 -11.00
N ARG A 177 -5.50 -2.32 -11.79
CA ARG A 177 -5.88 -3.25 -12.86
C ARG A 177 -5.89 -4.72 -12.41
N SER A 178 -5.41 -5.00 -11.20
CA SER A 178 -5.35 -6.33 -10.60
C SER A 178 -6.66 -6.67 -9.86
N GLU A 179 -7.05 -7.93 -9.86
CA GLU A 179 -8.14 -8.45 -9.00
C GLU A 179 -7.90 -8.15 -7.51
N SER A 180 -6.64 -8.00 -7.11
CA SER A 180 -6.27 -7.58 -5.75
C SER A 180 -6.91 -6.26 -5.32
N CYS A 181 -7.17 -5.35 -6.26
CA CYS A 181 -7.86 -4.09 -5.98
C CYS A 181 -9.32 -4.33 -5.58
N SER A 182 -10.01 -5.31 -6.17
CA SER A 182 -11.38 -5.67 -5.78
C SER A 182 -11.42 -6.17 -4.33
N PHE A 183 -10.43 -6.97 -3.91
CA PHE A 183 -10.31 -7.37 -2.50
C PHE A 183 -10.04 -6.18 -1.56
N LEU A 184 -9.25 -5.19 -1.99
CA LEU A 184 -9.08 -3.95 -1.23
C LEU A 184 -10.38 -3.15 -1.11
N CYS A 185 -11.17 -3.05 -2.18
CA CYS A 185 -12.48 -2.40 -2.13
C CYS A 185 -13.38 -3.06 -1.08
N GLY A 186 -13.41 -4.40 -1.06
CA GLY A 186 -14.14 -5.16 -0.04
C GLY A 186 -13.62 -4.92 1.38
N ALA A 187 -12.30 -4.88 1.55
CA ALA A 187 -11.68 -4.59 2.85
C ALA A 187 -12.02 -3.18 3.34
N PHE A 188 -12.05 -2.19 2.45
CA PHE A 188 -12.34 -0.80 2.80
C PHE A 188 -13.80 -0.56 3.22
N LEU A 189 -14.72 -1.50 2.98
CA LEU A 189 -16.08 -1.40 3.52
C LEU A 189 -16.10 -1.38 5.05
N SER A 190 -15.11 -1.99 5.71
CA SER A 190 -14.98 -1.92 7.17
C SER A 190 -14.71 -0.50 7.66
N LEU A 191 -14.21 0.40 6.80
CA LEU A 191 -13.97 1.80 7.13
C LEU A 191 -15.27 2.64 7.21
N ASN A 192 -16.39 2.13 6.71
CA ASN A 192 -17.65 2.89 6.73
C ASN A 192 -18.21 3.07 8.15
N VAL A 193 -17.75 2.29 9.13
CA VAL A 193 -18.15 2.47 10.53
C VAL A 193 -17.41 3.62 11.22
N PHE A 194 -16.40 4.20 10.57
CA PHE A 194 -15.53 5.21 11.17
C PHE A 194 -16.19 6.57 11.11
N ASP A 195 -16.22 7.26 12.25
CA ASP A 195 -16.57 8.67 12.30
C ASP A 195 -15.27 9.48 12.32
N SER A 196 -14.92 10.06 11.17
CA SER A 196 -13.68 10.82 11.00
C SER A 196 -13.96 12.30 10.72
N ASN A 197 -13.20 13.18 11.38
CA ASN A 197 -13.18 14.61 11.08
C ASN A 197 -11.76 15.03 10.68
N LEU A 198 -11.43 14.84 9.40
CA LEU A 198 -10.07 15.03 8.89
C LEU A 198 -9.82 16.48 8.47
N LEU A 199 -8.59 16.95 8.70
CA LEU A 199 -8.17 18.27 8.25
C LEU A 199 -8.05 18.30 6.72
N VAL A 200 -8.72 19.26 6.08
CA VAL A 200 -8.69 19.49 4.63
C VAL A 200 -8.27 20.94 4.37
N GLU A 201 -7.00 21.22 4.66
CA GLU A 201 -6.36 22.52 4.42
C GLU A 201 -5.18 22.35 3.48
N GLU A 202 -4.96 23.30 2.57
CA GLU A 202 -3.97 23.15 1.51
C GLU A 202 -2.56 22.85 2.04
N ASP A 203 -2.11 23.60 3.04
CA ASP A 203 -0.76 23.46 3.60
C ASP A 203 -0.59 22.08 4.27
N ALA A 204 -1.54 21.66 5.12
CA ALA A 204 -1.52 20.34 5.77
C ALA A 204 -1.54 19.18 4.75
N LEU A 205 -2.33 19.31 3.68
CA LEU A 205 -2.40 18.31 2.62
C LEU A 205 -1.07 18.19 1.86
N LEU A 206 -0.33 19.29 1.70
CA LEU A 206 0.96 19.32 1.02
C LEU A 206 2.12 18.88 1.92
N GLU A 207 2.03 19.15 3.22
CA GLU A 207 3.01 18.73 4.22
C GLU A 207 3.08 17.21 4.41
N GLN A 208 2.04 16.46 4.03
CA GLN A 208 2.05 14.99 4.09
C GLN A 208 3.26 14.41 3.33
N ILE A 209 4.20 13.88 4.10
CA ILE A 209 5.43 13.26 3.62
C ILE A 209 5.12 11.84 3.15
N ASN A 210 5.45 11.52 1.89
CA ASN A 210 5.21 10.19 1.30
C ASN A 210 6.23 9.11 1.74
N SER A 211 6.72 9.18 2.98
CA SER A 211 7.54 8.16 3.63
C SER A 211 6.70 7.38 4.62
N PHE A 212 6.92 6.07 4.72
CA PHE A 212 6.20 5.21 5.65
C PHE A 212 7.18 4.51 6.57
N ASP A 213 6.96 4.61 7.88
CA ASP A 213 7.73 3.91 8.90
C ASP A 213 7.00 2.63 9.31
N LEU A 214 7.68 1.49 9.14
CA LEU A 214 7.17 0.17 9.49
C LEU A 214 7.26 -0.13 10.99
N THR A 215 8.13 0.57 11.71
CA THR A 215 8.43 0.31 13.13
C THR A 215 7.18 0.16 14.01
N PRO A 216 6.18 1.06 13.97
CA PRO A 216 5.00 0.92 14.84
C PRO A 216 4.08 -0.27 14.48
N TYR A 217 4.24 -0.86 13.29
CA TYR A 217 3.41 -1.98 12.81
C TYR A 217 4.08 -3.34 13.01
N ILE A 218 5.39 -3.36 13.22
CA ILE A 218 6.13 -4.59 13.44
C ILE A 218 6.02 -4.99 14.91
N ARG A 219 5.22 -6.03 15.17
CA ARG A 219 5.23 -6.72 16.46
C ARG A 219 6.20 -7.87 16.37
N LEU A 220 7.34 -7.77 17.05
CA LEU A 220 8.26 -8.90 17.23
C LEU A 220 7.77 -9.74 18.40
N PRO A 221 7.32 -11.00 18.20
CA PRO A 221 6.91 -11.87 19.30
C PRO A 221 8.05 -12.20 20.27
N THR A 222 9.29 -11.96 19.88
CA THR A 222 10.51 -12.42 20.56
C THR A 222 11.25 -11.36 21.37
N LEU A 223 10.72 -10.14 21.51
CA LEU A 223 11.36 -9.07 22.29
C LEU A 223 10.60 -8.81 23.60
N PRO A 224 11.19 -9.10 24.78
CA PRO A 224 10.61 -8.68 26.05
C PRO A 224 10.66 -7.14 26.13
N GLY A 225 9.51 -6.49 26.28
CA GLY A 225 9.43 -5.04 26.51
C GLY A 225 8.97 -4.17 25.33
N HIS A 226 8.55 -4.74 24.20
CA HIS A 226 7.91 -3.97 23.11
C HIS A 226 6.38 -4.05 23.17
N PHE A 227 5.83 -3.81 24.36
CA PHE A 227 4.45 -3.35 24.49
C PHE A 227 4.52 -1.81 24.48
N PRO A 228 3.63 -1.09 23.78
CA PRO A 228 3.61 0.36 23.85
C PRO A 228 3.51 0.81 25.33
N GLU A 229 4.48 1.59 25.83
CA GLU A 229 4.50 2.12 27.19
C GLU A 229 3.41 3.17 27.47
N THR A 230 2.30 3.16 26.72
CA THR A 230 1.14 4.05 26.92
C THR A 230 -0.12 3.32 27.40
N PHE A 231 -0.03 2.03 27.74
CA PHE A 231 -1.12 1.39 28.47
C PHE A 231 -1.02 1.76 29.95
N ASP A 232 -1.82 2.76 30.33
CA ASP A 232 -2.28 2.94 31.70
C ASP A 232 -2.68 1.58 32.28
N ASN A 233 -2.20 1.31 33.49
CA ASN A 233 -2.11 0.02 34.16
C ASN A 233 -3.43 -0.71 34.46
N ASP A 234 -4.57 -0.26 33.94
CA ASP A 234 -5.88 -0.82 34.29
C ASP A 234 -6.78 -0.91 33.07
N LYS A 235 -6.62 -1.97 32.26
CA LYS A 235 -7.72 -2.74 31.63
C LYS A 235 -7.19 -3.73 30.61
N GLU A 236 -7.53 -4.99 30.87
CA GLU A 236 -7.45 -6.11 29.93
C GLU A 236 -7.99 -5.73 28.55
N CYS A 237 -7.17 -5.87 27.52
CA CYS A 237 -7.66 -5.99 26.15
C CYS A 237 -6.83 -7.05 25.43
N SER A 238 -7.47 -8.19 25.28
CA SER A 238 -6.99 -9.48 24.83
C SER A 238 -6.78 -9.54 23.32
N ILE A 239 -5.53 -9.47 22.86
CA ILE A 239 -5.06 -10.22 21.69
C ILE A 239 -3.60 -10.66 21.93
N THR A 240 -3.44 -11.49 22.95
CA THR A 240 -2.41 -12.54 23.03
C THR A 240 -3.14 -13.67 23.74
N THR A 241 -3.12 -14.88 23.18
CA THR A 241 -3.76 -16.05 23.78
C THR A 241 -3.33 -16.17 25.24
N GLU A 242 -4.27 -16.18 26.20
CA GLU A 242 -3.99 -16.32 27.64
C GLU A 242 -3.08 -17.53 27.94
N GLU A 243 -3.08 -18.53 27.04
CA GLU A 243 -2.18 -19.68 27.04
C GLU A 243 -0.69 -19.30 26.96
N GLU A 244 -0.30 -18.27 26.20
CA GLU A 244 1.12 -17.88 26.08
C GLU A 244 1.61 -17.11 27.32
N TYR A 245 0.75 -16.29 27.94
CA TYR A 245 1.09 -15.59 29.18
C TYR A 245 1.18 -16.55 30.37
N THR A 246 0.29 -17.54 30.42
CA THR A 246 0.34 -18.60 31.44
C THR A 246 1.58 -19.48 31.26
N ASP A 247 1.95 -19.80 30.02
CA ASP A 247 3.16 -20.58 29.74
C ASP A 247 4.44 -19.80 30.10
N LEU A 248 4.53 -18.51 29.72
CA LEU A 248 5.66 -17.65 30.09
C LEU A 248 5.81 -17.50 31.61
N ARG A 249 4.70 -17.35 32.34
CA ARG A 249 4.71 -17.25 33.81
C ARG A 249 5.16 -18.56 34.47
N THR A 250 4.73 -19.69 33.90
CA THR A 250 5.15 -21.02 34.36
C THR A 250 6.64 -21.25 34.13
N ILE A 251 7.17 -20.83 32.97
CA ILE A 251 8.61 -20.92 32.64
C ILE A 251 9.45 -20.04 33.58
N LEU A 252 8.98 -18.84 33.90
CA LEU A 252 9.67 -17.93 34.83
C LEU A 252 9.70 -18.48 36.26
N ASP A 253 8.59 -19.05 36.74
CA ASP A 253 8.52 -19.70 38.06
C ASP A 253 9.44 -20.92 38.15
N GLN A 254 9.49 -21.74 37.10
CA GLN A 254 10.41 -22.88 37.02
C GLN A 254 11.88 -22.45 37.07
N LYS A 255 12.22 -21.38 36.35
CA LYS A 255 13.57 -20.81 36.36
C LYS A 255 13.94 -20.30 37.76
N GLN A 256 13.04 -19.54 38.39
CA GLN A 256 13.26 -19.01 39.74
C GLN A 256 13.45 -20.15 40.76
N TYR A 257 12.66 -21.21 40.68
CA TYR A 257 12.80 -22.40 41.53
C TYR A 257 14.18 -23.07 41.36
N LEU A 258 14.67 -23.22 40.13
CA LEU A 258 15.99 -23.80 39.87
C LEU A 258 17.13 -22.92 40.38
N GLU A 259 17.03 -21.60 40.22
CA GLU A 259 18.01 -20.66 40.75
C GLU A 259 18.06 -20.67 42.29
N GLU A 260 16.90 -20.77 42.95
CA GLU A 260 16.80 -20.90 44.41
C GLU A 260 17.47 -22.18 44.90
N ARG A 261 17.23 -23.31 44.21
CA ARG A 261 17.85 -24.59 44.53
C ARG A 261 19.37 -24.58 44.32
N ASN A 262 19.84 -23.97 43.22
CA ASN A 262 21.28 -23.85 42.96
C ASN A 262 21.98 -22.90 43.94
N ARG A 263 21.27 -21.92 44.51
CA ARG A 263 21.82 -21.08 45.60
C ARG A 263 21.99 -21.85 46.92
N GLN A 264 21.28 -22.98 47.08
CA GLN A 264 21.30 -23.80 48.29
C GLN A 264 22.25 -25.01 48.19
N LEU A 265 22.97 -25.16 47.06
CA LEU A 265 24.04 -26.13 46.83
C LEU A 265 25.40 -25.42 46.84
#